data_AF-A0A7H4N5Q2-F1
#
_entry.id   AF-A0A7H4N5Q2-F1
#
_cell.length_a   1.000
_cell.length_b   1.000
_cell.length_c   1.000
_cell.angle_alpha   90.00
_cell.angle_beta   90.00
_cell.angle_gamma   90.00
#
_symmetry.space_group_name_H-M   'P 1'
#
loop_
_entity.id
_entity.type
_entity.pdbx_description
1 polymer ?
#
loop_
_entity_poly.entity_id
_entity_poly.type
_entity_poly.pdbx_seq_one_letter_code
_entity_poly.pdbx_strand_id
1 'polypeptide(L)' 'MPVPTGGDAATTVRYAAELQALWELHLDARLRAANPKAGARLWTLINELNYAAQRTESRYNRLLLKLEGMK' A
#
# COMPACT_ATOMS: atom_id res chain seq x y z
N MET A 1 -23.55 -1.14 0.22
CA MET A 1 -22.18 -1.19 -0.31
C MET A 1 -21.75 0.23 -0.60
N PRO A 2 -20.70 0.77 0.03
CA PRO A 2 -20.22 2.10 -0.34
C PRO A 2 -19.79 2.06 -1.81
N VAL A 3 -20.17 3.07 -2.58
CA VAL A 3 -19.73 3.25 -3.96
C VAL A 3 -18.23 3.55 -3.89
N PRO A 4 -17.36 2.80 -4.59
CA PRO A 4 -15.94 3.12 -4.62
C PRO A 4 -15.79 4.52 -5.20
N THR A 5 -15.44 5.47 -4.36
CA THR A 5 -15.00 6.79 -4.85
C THR A 5 -13.53 6.62 -5.24
N GLY A 6 -13.06 7.30 -6.29
CA GLY A 6 -11.69 7.16 -6.79
C GLY A 6 -10.57 7.41 -5.74
N GLY A 7 -10.91 7.81 -4.51
CA GLY A 7 -10.00 8.00 -3.40
C GLY A 7 -9.63 6.73 -2.60
N ASP A 8 -10.26 5.58 -2.80
CA ASP A 8 -10.02 4.38 -1.97
C ASP A 8 -8.59 3.83 -2.14
N ALA A 9 -8.09 3.80 -3.37
CA ALA A 9 -6.74 3.32 -3.67
C ALA A 9 -5.67 4.33 -3.21
N ALA A 10 -5.85 5.62 -3.51
CA ALA A 10 -4.96 6.69 -3.03
C ALA A 10 -4.89 6.73 -1.49
N THR A 11 -6.01 6.52 -0.81
CA THR A 11 -6.06 6.43 0.65
C THR A 11 -5.28 5.22 1.17
N THR A 12 -5.38 4.07 0.49
CA THR A 12 -4.63 2.86 0.84
C THR A 12 -3.13 3.07 0.65
N VAL A 13 -2.69 3.72 -0.43
CA VAL A 13 -1.29 4.11 -0.64
C VAL A 13 -0.80 5.03 0.47
N ARG A 14 -1.61 6.02 0.87
CA ARG A 14 -1.28 6.93 1.97
C ARG A 14 -1.07 6.19 3.28
N TYR A 15 -1.98 5.30 3.66
CA TYR A 15 -1.84 4.51 4.89
C TYR A 15 -0.63 3.56 4.85
N ALA A 16 -0.32 2.97 3.70
CA ALA A 16 0.89 2.16 3.56
C ALA A 16 2.17 2.99 3.75
N ALA A 17 2.21 4.22 3.24
CA ALA A 17 3.33 5.15 3.44
C ALA A 17 3.45 5.61 4.90
N GLU A 18 2.33 5.90 5.58
CA GLU A 18 2.31 6.22 7.01
C GLU A 18 2.84 5.05 7.86
N LEU A 19 2.42 3.82 7.53
CA LEU A 19 2.87 2.61 8.21
C LEU A 19 4.37 2.37 8.00
N GLN A 20 4.88 2.64 6.79
CA GLN A 20 6.30 2.60 6.49
C GLN A 20 7.10 3.62 7.31
N ALA A 21 6.64 4.86 7.39
CA ALA A 21 7.31 5.90 8.19
C ALA A 21 7.35 5.53 9.68
N LEU A 22 6.24 5.02 10.23
CA LEU A 22 6.19 4.53 11.62
C LEU A 22 7.14 3.35 11.84
N TRP A 23 7.23 2.44 10.88
CA TRP A 23 8.17 1.32 10.92
C TRP A 23 9.61 1.81 11.01
N GLU A 24 10.03 2.69 10.11
CA GLU A 24 11.39 3.24 10.03
C GLU A 24 11.77 4.05 11.27
N LEU A 25 10.85 4.90 11.77
CA LEU A 25 11.11 5.78 12.90
C LEU A 25 11.13 5.08 14.25
N HIS A 26 10.33 4.02 14.43
CA HIS A 26 10.03 3.52 15.78
C HIS A 26 10.21 2.02 15.97
N LEU A 27 10.13 1.21 14.92
CA LEU A 27 10.00 -0.24 15.05
C LEU A 27 11.17 -1.04 14.47
N ASP A 28 11.80 -0.60 13.38
CA ASP A 28 12.77 -1.42 12.65
C ASP A 28 13.91 -1.94 13.55
N ALA A 29 14.66 -1.01 14.17
CA ALA A 29 15.79 -1.36 15.03
C ALA A 29 15.37 -2.22 16.23
N ARG A 30 14.26 -1.85 16.89
CA ARG A 30 13.76 -2.56 18.09
C ARG A 30 13.28 -3.96 17.76
N LEU A 31 12.52 -4.11 16.67
CA LEU A 31 11.95 -5.38 16.27
C LEU A 31 13.03 -6.32 15.73
N ARG A 32 14.00 -5.80 14.96
CA ARG A 32 15.14 -6.62 14.51
C ARG A 32 16.06 -7.05 15.65
N ALA A 33 16.28 -6.19 16.64
CA ALA A 33 17.06 -6.55 17.82
C ALA A 33 16.39 -7.67 18.64
N ALA A 34 15.07 -7.61 18.80
CA ALA A 34 14.31 -8.64 19.50
C ALA A 34 14.13 -9.93 18.68
N ASN A 35 13.84 -9.79 17.38
CA ASN A 35 13.63 -10.90 16.45
C ASN A 35 13.89 -10.46 14.99
N PRO A 36 15.07 -10.78 14.42
CA PRO A 36 15.43 -10.38 13.06
C PRO A 36 14.44 -10.85 11.99
N LYS A 37 13.87 -12.05 12.15
CA LYS A 37 12.88 -12.61 11.20
C LYS A 37 11.55 -11.87 11.26
N ALA A 38 11.10 -11.48 12.46
CA ALA A 38 9.89 -10.69 12.62
C ALA A 38 10.02 -9.32 11.95
N GLY A 39 11.19 -8.68 12.10
CA GLY A 39 11.45 -7.39 11.46
C GLY A 39 11.46 -7.46 9.94
N ALA A 40 12.17 -8.44 9.38
CA ALA A 40 12.14 -8.68 7.94
C ALA A 40 10.72 -8.98 7.43
N ARG A 41 9.95 -9.78 8.18
CA ARG A 41 8.57 -10.14 7.79
C ARG A 41 7.64 -8.94 7.78
N LEU A 42 7.67 -8.09 8.81
CA LEU A 42 6.80 -6.92 8.88
C LEU A 42 7.15 -5.92 7.77
N TRP A 43 8.45 -5.67 7.54
CA TRP A 43 8.90 -4.85 6.41
C TRP A 43 8.38 -5.35 5.06
N THR A 44 8.45 -6.66 4.80
CA THR A 44 7.90 -7.24 3.57
C THR A 44 6.39 -7.00 3.45
N LEU A 45 5.63 -7.20 4.52
CA LEU A 45 4.17 -7.02 4.50
C LEU A 45 3.76 -5.57 4.19
N ILE A 46 4.48 -4.59 4.75
CA ILE A 46 4.24 -3.16 4.47
C ILE A 46 4.46 -2.86 2.98
N ASN A 47 5.56 -3.36 2.40
CA ASN A 47 5.88 -3.15 0.99
C ASN A 47 4.86 -3.81 0.07
N GLU A 48 4.48 -5.06 0.33
CA GLU A 48 3.49 -5.78 -0.49
C GLU A 48 2.13 -5.07 -0.46
N LEU A 49 1.71 -4.52 0.69
CA LEU A 49 0.50 -3.72 0.78
C LEU A 49 0.56 -2.46 -0.10
N ASN A 50 1.69 -1.74 -0.06
CA ASN A 50 1.88 -0.54 -0.89
C ASN A 50 1.85 -0.89 -2.39
N TYR A 51 2.57 -1.94 -2.80
CA TYR A 51 2.55 -2.42 -4.18
C TYR A 51 1.17 -2.89 -4.63
N ALA A 52 0.43 -3.59 -3.78
CA ALA A 52 -0.92 -4.03 -4.09
C ALA A 52 -1.86 -2.84 -4.36
N ALA A 53 -1.79 -1.79 -3.53
CA ALA A 53 -2.58 -0.58 -3.69
C ALA A 53 -2.25 0.14 -5.02
N GLN A 54 -0.97 0.40 -5.28
CA GLN A 54 -0.52 1.07 -6.50
C GLN A 54 -0.90 0.28 -7.77
N ARG A 55 -0.70 -1.04 -7.77
CA ARG A 55 -1.07 -1.90 -8.91
C ARG A 55 -2.57 -1.92 -9.15
N THR A 56 -3.37 -1.90 -8.08
CA THR A 56 -4.83 -1.86 -8.18
C THR A 56 -5.30 -0.56 -8.79
N GLU A 57 -4.78 0.58 -8.31
CA GLU A 57 -5.08 1.91 -8.86
C GLU A 57 -4.69 2.03 -10.34
N SER A 58 -3.47 1.60 -10.69
CA SER A 58 -2.98 1.62 -12.07
C SER A 58 -3.86 0.80 -13.02
N ARG A 59 -4.29 -0.40 -12.58
CA ARG A 59 -5.21 -1.25 -13.36
C ARG A 59 -6.59 -0.62 -13.49
N TYR A 60 -7.12 -0.06 -12.41
CA TYR A 60 -8.41 0.63 -12.42
C TYR A 60 -8.40 1.82 -13.39
N ASN A 61 -7.40 2.70 -13.30
CA ASN A 61 -7.26 3.86 -14.19
C ASN A 61 -7.13 3.44 -15.66
N ARG A 62 -6.38 2.36 -15.95
CA ARG A 62 -6.29 1.82 -17.31
C ARG A 62 -7.62 1.28 -17.82
N LEU A 63 -8.44 0.66 -16.96
CA LEU A 63 -9.78 0.20 -17.33
C LEU A 63 -10.72 1.38 -17.59
N LEU A 64 -10.66 2.41 -16.76
CA LEU A 64 -11.47 3.63 -16.93
C LEU A 64 -11.17 4.30 -18.27
N LEU A 65 -9.89 4.52 -18.60
CA LEU A 65 -9.48 5.10 -19.89
C LEU A 65 -9.97 4.29 -21.10
N LYS A 66 -9.97 2.96 -21.01
CA LYS A 66 -10.51 2.10 -22.08
C LYS A 66 -12.02 2.28 -22.23
N LEU A 67 -12.74 2.35 -21.12
CA LEU A 67 -14.20 2.55 -21.14
C LEU A 67 -14.59 3.95 -21.66
N GLU A 68 -13.82 4.97 -21.31
CA GLU A 68 -14.02 6.34 -21.78
C GLU A 68 -13.68 6.51 -23.26
N GLY A 69 -12.60 5.87 -23.75
CA GLY A 69 -12.22 5.88 -25.17
C GLY A 69 -13.08 4.98 -26.07
N MET A 70 -14.02 4.23 -25.51
CA MET A 70 -15.03 3.45 -26.24
C MET A 70 -16.35 4.22 -26.46
N LYS A 71 -16.47 5.45 -25.94
CA LYS A 71 -17.58 6.37 -26.25
C LYS A 71 -17.29 7.17 -27.51
#